data_AF-A0A8J6J4B4-F1
#
_entry.id   AF-A0A8J6J4B4-F1
#
_cell.length_a   1.000
_cell.length_b   1.000
_cell.length_c   1.000
_cell.angle_alpha   90.00
_cell.angle_beta   90.00
_cell.angle_gamma   90.00
#
_symmetry.space_group_name_H-M   'P 1'
#
loop_
_entity.id
_entity.type
_entity.pdbx_description
1 polymer ?
#
loop_
_entity_poly.entity_id
_entity_poly.type
_entity_poly.pdbx_seq_one_letter_code
_entity_poly.pdbx_strand_id
1 'polypeptide(L)'
;MSYPKPLSEKSLERLYTQAGLSTETCAFLHSLFAACANLYGTIALRDVWSVYQELKSDVPRIHRRDLIAFSSIVRREVQPYWVYEIEELYTEEPHNDLDRHIVSKEVIGAGYGKMFSFYALMDERDDRPYCVPDDFLSYAEPTASVEEKSLADFIGNLKSTAMECAPKQRKTYPNENRGKKLNEFSFLNLNERFNLDYYKKVPATYSALLAEYSGTEAEKIMRFHRRAENVGHLRTTDMIQNMLIELCEVGVRLTEKQQDTLMQLIVQYHNGSRLWCTCGWKPDELAAKFNGIGAFPGQEASSPEGMMDEKDIIRKMKELGLKVLE
;
A
#
# COMPACT_ATOMS: atom_id res chain seq x y z
N MET A 1 -5.66 2.58 -22.30
CA MET A 1 -4.81 1.61 -23.02
C MET A 1 -4.63 0.35 -22.17
N SER A 2 -4.34 -0.81 -22.78
CA SER A 2 -4.07 -2.06 -22.03
C SER A 2 -2.56 -2.19 -21.79
N TYR A 3 -2.15 -2.54 -20.58
CA TYR A 3 -0.77 -2.84 -20.25
C TYR A 3 -0.21 -3.96 -21.17
N PRO A 4 1.07 -3.90 -21.58
CA PRO A 4 1.64 -4.88 -22.51
C PRO A 4 1.60 -6.30 -21.97
N LYS A 5 1.36 -7.26 -22.88
CA LYS A 5 1.37 -8.68 -22.53
C LYS A 5 2.79 -9.17 -22.24
N PRO A 6 2.98 -10.07 -21.26
CA PRO A 6 4.25 -10.70 -21.00
C PRO A 6 4.83 -11.41 -22.22
N LEU A 7 6.17 -11.42 -22.32
CA LEU A 7 6.92 -12.18 -23.31
C LEU A 7 7.44 -13.50 -22.74
N SER A 8 7.88 -14.41 -23.63
CA SER A 8 8.61 -15.61 -23.21
C SER A 8 10.03 -15.26 -22.76
N GLU A 9 10.58 -16.05 -21.84
CA GLU A 9 11.96 -15.91 -21.32
C GLU A 9 12.98 -15.78 -22.44
N LYS A 10 12.95 -16.69 -23.43
CA LYS A 10 13.83 -16.64 -24.62
C LYS A 10 13.74 -15.32 -25.39
N SER A 11 12.56 -14.70 -25.44
CA SER A 11 12.38 -13.41 -26.12
C SER A 11 12.98 -12.27 -25.29
N LEU A 12 12.82 -12.31 -23.97
CA LEU A 12 13.37 -11.34 -23.03
C LEU A 12 14.90 -11.38 -22.99
N GLU A 13 15.49 -12.57 -22.88
CA GLU A 13 16.96 -12.78 -22.94
C GLU A 13 17.57 -12.16 -24.20
N ARG A 14 16.90 -12.37 -25.35
CA ARG A 14 17.32 -11.78 -26.61
C ARG A 14 17.26 -10.24 -26.58
N LEU A 15 16.19 -9.67 -26.02
CA LEU A 15 16.04 -8.21 -25.91
C LEU A 15 17.10 -7.60 -25.00
N TYR A 16 17.37 -8.20 -23.83
CA TYR A 16 18.43 -7.73 -22.94
C TYR A 16 19.82 -7.82 -23.57
N THR A 17 20.10 -8.93 -24.27
CA THR A 17 21.36 -9.09 -25.01
C THR A 17 21.51 -8.02 -26.09
N GLN A 18 20.43 -7.73 -26.84
CA GLN A 18 20.42 -6.69 -27.88
C GLN A 18 20.59 -5.28 -27.29
N ALA A 19 20.06 -5.04 -26.09
CA ALA A 19 20.26 -3.79 -25.34
C ALA A 19 21.66 -3.67 -24.73
N GLY A 20 22.50 -4.71 -24.79
CA GLY A 20 23.83 -4.73 -24.20
C GLY A 20 23.83 -4.85 -22.67
N LEU A 21 22.73 -5.34 -22.09
CA LEU A 21 22.60 -5.54 -20.65
C LEU A 21 23.11 -6.93 -20.27
N SER A 22 24.10 -6.98 -19.38
CA SER A 22 24.63 -8.23 -18.84
C SER A 22 23.65 -8.87 -17.85
N THR A 23 23.79 -10.17 -17.60
CA THR A 23 22.97 -10.87 -16.59
C THR A 23 23.12 -10.26 -15.20
N GLU A 24 24.34 -9.84 -14.82
CA GLU A 24 24.62 -9.18 -13.55
C GLU A 24 23.92 -7.82 -13.45
N THR A 25 24.00 -7.01 -14.52
CA THR A 25 23.29 -5.72 -14.60
C THR A 25 21.78 -5.92 -14.51
N CYS A 26 21.22 -6.90 -15.22
CA CYS A 26 19.78 -7.20 -15.13
C CYS A 26 19.38 -7.61 -13.72
N ALA A 27 20.10 -8.53 -13.08
CA ALA A 27 19.81 -8.97 -11.71
C ALA A 27 19.80 -7.82 -10.70
N PHE A 28 20.78 -6.91 -10.83
CA PHE A 28 20.82 -5.68 -10.03
C PHE A 28 19.63 -4.76 -10.33
N LEU A 29 19.31 -4.52 -11.59
CA LEU A 29 18.19 -3.66 -11.99
C LEU A 29 16.83 -4.21 -11.54
N HIS A 30 16.64 -5.54 -11.56
CA HIS A 30 15.45 -6.17 -10.96
C HIS A 30 15.33 -5.84 -9.48
N SER A 31 16.42 -6.00 -8.73
CA SER A 31 16.47 -5.75 -7.30
C SER A 31 16.23 -4.26 -6.99
N LEU A 32 16.87 -3.36 -7.76
CA LEU A 32 16.68 -1.91 -7.66
C LEU A 32 15.22 -1.51 -7.90
N PHE A 33 14.59 -2.02 -8.96
CA PHE A 33 13.21 -1.68 -9.30
C PHE A 33 12.22 -2.26 -8.28
N ALA A 34 12.45 -3.49 -7.81
CA ALA A 34 11.64 -4.11 -6.78
C ALA A 34 11.74 -3.33 -5.45
N ALA A 35 12.95 -2.95 -5.04
CA ALA A 35 13.18 -2.14 -3.85
C ALA A 35 12.49 -0.77 -3.96
N CYS A 36 12.62 -0.09 -5.10
CA CYS A 36 11.90 1.14 -5.39
C CYS A 36 10.37 0.96 -5.28
N ALA A 37 9.81 -0.09 -5.88
CA ALA A 37 8.38 -0.34 -5.84
C ALA A 37 7.89 -0.64 -4.42
N ASN A 38 8.64 -1.40 -3.63
CA ASN A 38 8.25 -1.78 -2.28
C ASN A 38 8.43 -0.63 -1.27
N LEU A 39 9.52 0.13 -1.38
CA LEU A 39 9.83 1.23 -0.46
C LEU A 39 9.03 2.49 -0.76
N TYR A 40 8.77 2.76 -2.04
CA TYR A 40 8.10 4.00 -2.45
C TYR A 40 6.68 3.75 -2.93
N GLY A 41 6.31 2.57 -3.40
CA GLY A 41 5.00 2.34 -4.02
C GLY A 41 4.95 2.80 -5.48
N THR A 42 5.45 4.00 -5.78
CA THR A 42 5.74 4.42 -7.17
C THR A 42 6.98 5.30 -7.28
N ILE A 43 7.63 5.37 -8.45
CA ILE A 43 8.75 6.29 -8.69
C ILE A 43 8.97 6.46 -10.19
N ALA A 44 9.30 7.67 -10.64
CA ALA A 44 9.68 7.92 -12.03
C ALA A 44 11.14 7.50 -12.29
N LEU A 45 11.47 7.05 -13.51
CA LEU A 45 12.85 6.62 -13.84
C LEU A 45 13.90 7.70 -13.63
N ARG A 46 13.55 8.98 -13.81
CA ARG A 46 14.45 10.10 -13.47
C ARG A 46 14.91 10.07 -12.01
N ASP A 47 14.02 9.69 -11.10
CA ASP A 47 14.28 9.66 -9.66
C ASP A 47 14.94 8.35 -9.25
N VAL A 48 14.65 7.25 -9.94
CA VAL A 48 15.41 5.99 -9.79
C VAL A 48 16.90 6.23 -10.07
N TRP A 49 17.23 7.07 -11.06
CA TRP A 49 18.62 7.44 -11.30
C TRP A 49 19.22 8.22 -10.11
N SER A 50 18.48 9.16 -9.53
CA SER A 50 18.93 9.89 -8.33
C SER A 50 19.15 8.95 -7.15
N VAL A 51 18.21 8.03 -6.88
CA VAL A 51 18.33 6.99 -5.85
C VAL A 51 19.56 6.12 -6.09
N TYR A 52 19.79 5.67 -7.33
CA TYR A 52 20.97 4.89 -7.70
C TYR A 52 22.28 5.64 -7.39
N GLN A 53 22.33 6.95 -7.64
CA GLN A 53 23.53 7.76 -7.35
C GLN A 53 23.81 7.92 -5.86
N GLU A 54 22.80 7.78 -5.00
CA GLU A 54 22.93 7.81 -3.55
C GLU A 54 23.31 6.44 -2.94
N LEU A 55 23.18 5.35 -3.70
CA LEU A 55 23.60 4.03 -3.23
C LEU A 55 25.12 4.00 -2.97
N LYS A 56 25.51 3.26 -1.94
CA LYS A 56 26.93 3.08 -1.57
C LYS A 56 27.72 2.38 -2.70
N SER A 57 29.04 2.57 -2.68
CA SER A 57 29.97 2.26 -3.79
C SER A 57 30.11 0.79 -4.22
N ASP A 58 29.48 -0.16 -3.52
CA ASP A 58 29.59 -1.61 -3.80
C ASP A 58 28.51 -2.12 -4.77
N VAL A 59 27.83 -1.23 -5.52
CA VAL A 59 26.80 -1.60 -6.50
C VAL A 59 27.35 -1.63 -7.93
N PRO A 60 26.80 -2.48 -8.82
CA PRO A 60 27.17 -2.49 -10.24
C PRO A 60 27.08 -1.11 -10.89
N ARG A 61 28.06 -0.79 -11.73
CA ARG A 61 28.08 0.47 -12.48
C ARG A 61 27.10 0.42 -13.65
N ILE A 62 26.06 1.26 -13.61
CA ILE A 62 25.07 1.41 -14.67
C ILE A 62 25.03 2.85 -15.19
N HIS A 63 24.45 3.03 -16.37
CA HIS A 63 24.23 4.33 -17.01
C HIS A 63 22.73 4.60 -17.16
N ARG A 64 22.34 5.87 -17.34
CA ARG A 64 20.94 6.25 -17.59
C ARG A 64 20.29 5.48 -18.74
N ARG A 65 21.04 5.23 -19.82
CA ARG A 65 20.56 4.43 -20.97
C ARG A 65 20.20 2.98 -20.59
N ASP A 66 20.88 2.43 -19.59
CA ASP A 66 20.68 1.06 -19.12
C ASP A 66 19.33 0.98 -18.37
N LEU A 67 19.01 1.99 -17.55
CA LEU A 67 17.68 2.14 -16.93
C LEU A 67 16.57 2.25 -17.96
N ILE A 68 16.74 3.11 -18.97
CA ILE A 68 15.74 3.31 -20.04
C ILE A 68 15.52 1.99 -20.79
N ALA A 69 16.60 1.36 -21.26
CA ALA A 69 16.51 0.10 -22.00
C ALA A 69 15.86 -0.99 -21.15
N PHE A 70 16.30 -1.17 -19.90
CA PHE A 70 15.74 -2.16 -18.99
C PHE A 70 14.26 -1.92 -18.72
N SER A 71 13.84 -0.68 -18.43
CA SER A 71 12.44 -0.31 -18.17
C SER A 71 11.50 -0.67 -19.33
N SER A 72 11.98 -0.47 -20.58
CA SER A 72 11.20 -0.78 -21.78
C SER A 72 10.98 -2.29 -22.00
N ILE A 73 11.90 -3.11 -21.49
CA ILE A 73 11.88 -4.58 -21.62
C ILE A 73 11.15 -5.21 -20.43
N VAL A 74 11.54 -4.84 -19.21
CA VAL A 74 11.07 -5.44 -17.95
C VAL A 74 9.56 -5.32 -17.76
N ARG A 75 8.94 -4.29 -18.37
CA ARG A 75 7.49 -4.11 -18.37
C ARG A 75 6.74 -5.26 -19.05
N ARG A 76 7.44 -6.08 -19.85
CA ARG A 76 6.92 -7.29 -20.51
C ARG A 76 7.28 -8.56 -19.75
N GLU A 77 7.64 -8.45 -18.49
CA GLU A 77 7.89 -9.56 -17.58
C GLU A 77 6.83 -9.64 -16.48
N VAL A 78 6.77 -10.79 -15.81
CA VAL A 78 5.95 -10.94 -14.60
C VAL A 78 6.78 -10.48 -13.41
N GLN A 79 6.60 -9.21 -13.03
CA GLN A 79 7.28 -8.59 -11.89
C GLN A 79 6.28 -8.27 -10.76
N PRO A 80 6.73 -8.04 -9.51
CA PRO A 80 5.85 -7.58 -8.42
C PRO A 80 5.36 -6.12 -8.60
N TYR A 81 5.86 -5.42 -9.63
CA TYR A 81 5.48 -4.07 -10.02
C TYR A 81 5.10 -4.00 -11.50
N TRP A 82 4.50 -2.88 -11.88
CA TRP A 82 4.29 -2.45 -13.25
C TRP A 82 5.30 -1.37 -13.63
N VAL A 83 5.55 -1.22 -14.92
CA VAL A 83 6.27 -0.07 -15.49
C VAL A 83 5.38 0.56 -16.55
N TYR A 84 4.75 1.68 -16.18
CA TYR A 84 3.83 2.42 -17.04
C TYR A 84 4.59 3.53 -17.78
N GLU A 85 4.21 3.76 -19.03
CA GLU A 85 4.55 5.02 -19.72
C GLU A 85 3.74 6.18 -19.11
N ILE A 86 4.25 7.40 -19.22
CA ILE A 86 3.57 8.57 -18.66
C ILE A 86 2.19 8.78 -19.30
N GLU A 87 2.07 8.57 -20.61
CA GLU A 87 0.82 8.70 -21.37
C GLU A 87 -0.21 7.59 -21.05
N GLU A 88 0.21 6.51 -20.37
CA GLU A 88 -0.72 5.48 -19.86
C GLU A 88 -1.34 5.87 -18.51
N LEU A 89 -0.68 6.77 -17.78
CA LEU A 89 -1.11 7.30 -16.49
C LEU A 89 -1.84 8.63 -16.66
N TYR A 90 -1.30 9.53 -17.48
CA TYR A 90 -1.84 10.85 -17.75
C TYR A 90 -1.98 11.05 -19.27
N THR A 91 -3.20 10.98 -19.80
CA THR A 91 -3.43 10.91 -21.26
C THR A 91 -2.99 12.15 -22.04
N GLU A 92 -2.84 13.28 -21.36
CA GLU A 92 -2.43 14.55 -21.96
C GLU A 92 -0.90 14.76 -21.94
N GLU A 93 -0.15 13.92 -21.21
CA GLU A 93 1.30 14.05 -21.12
C GLU A 93 1.98 13.47 -22.37
N PRO A 94 2.98 14.18 -22.93
CA PRO A 94 3.74 13.65 -24.05
C PRO A 94 4.65 12.50 -23.60
N HIS A 95 4.90 11.56 -24.52
CA HIS A 95 5.80 10.44 -24.27
C HIS A 95 7.19 10.92 -23.81
N ASN A 96 7.67 10.35 -22.69
CA ASN A 96 9.02 10.56 -22.19
C ASN A 96 9.53 9.31 -21.48
N ASP A 97 10.61 8.73 -22.00
CA ASP A 97 11.27 7.55 -21.44
C ASP A 97 11.61 7.71 -19.95
N LEU A 98 12.05 8.91 -19.52
CA LEU A 98 12.47 9.17 -18.13
C LEU A 98 11.30 9.38 -17.16
N ASP A 99 10.09 9.59 -17.69
CA ASP A 99 8.87 9.76 -16.91
C ASP A 99 8.05 8.45 -16.87
N ARG A 100 8.61 7.34 -17.37
CA ARG A 100 8.10 6.00 -17.03
C ARG A 100 8.09 5.83 -15.52
N HIS A 101 6.97 5.33 -15.01
CA HIS A 101 6.78 5.08 -13.59
C HIS A 101 6.85 3.59 -13.29
N ILE A 102 7.71 3.24 -12.35
CA ILE A 102 7.64 1.97 -11.64
C ILE A 102 6.49 2.12 -10.64
N VAL A 103 5.54 1.19 -10.64
CA VAL A 103 4.35 1.23 -9.76
C VAL A 103 4.15 -0.14 -9.15
N SER A 104 4.20 -0.24 -7.82
CA SER A 104 3.85 -1.45 -7.08
C SER A 104 2.46 -1.93 -7.47
N LYS A 105 2.31 -3.25 -7.64
CA LYS A 105 1.00 -3.85 -7.93
C LYS A 105 -0.02 -3.58 -6.84
N GLU A 106 0.42 -3.34 -5.60
CA GLU A 106 -0.49 -3.03 -4.48
C GLU A 106 -1.12 -1.64 -4.59
N VAL A 107 -0.50 -0.71 -5.32
CA VAL A 107 -1.03 0.63 -5.59
C VAL A 107 -2.20 0.57 -6.57
N ILE A 108 -2.18 -0.36 -7.54
CA ILE A 108 -3.23 -0.47 -8.55
C ILE A 108 -4.36 -1.37 -8.03
N GLY A 109 -5.54 -0.79 -7.84
CA GLY A 109 -6.75 -1.52 -7.43
C GLY A 109 -7.40 -2.32 -8.57
N ALA A 110 -8.58 -2.88 -8.29
CA ALA A 110 -9.42 -3.53 -9.29
C ALA A 110 -10.69 -2.70 -9.58
N GLY A 111 -11.21 -2.84 -10.81
CA GLY A 111 -12.48 -2.21 -11.21
C GLY A 111 -12.37 -0.72 -11.53
N TYR A 112 -13.50 -0.03 -11.41
CA TYR A 112 -13.60 1.41 -11.58
C TYR A 112 -12.78 2.13 -10.50
N GLY A 113 -12.05 3.17 -10.90
CA GLY A 113 -11.17 3.89 -9.96
C GLY A 113 -9.90 3.13 -9.60
N LYS A 114 -9.50 2.07 -10.32
CA LYS A 114 -8.28 1.30 -10.03
C LYS A 114 -6.97 2.12 -9.90
N MET A 115 -6.92 3.30 -10.51
CA MET A 115 -5.77 4.22 -10.43
C MET A 115 -5.89 5.23 -9.28
N PHE A 116 -6.96 5.19 -8.48
CA PHE A 116 -7.21 6.17 -7.42
C PHE A 116 -6.03 6.27 -6.45
N SER A 117 -5.56 5.14 -5.91
CA SER A 117 -4.43 5.13 -4.97
C SER A 117 -3.13 5.62 -5.60
N PHE A 118 -2.96 5.46 -6.93
CA PHE A 118 -1.81 6.01 -7.63
C PHE A 118 -1.87 7.54 -7.62
N TYR A 119 -2.98 8.15 -8.04
CA TYR A 119 -3.11 9.61 -8.07
C TYR A 119 -3.07 10.21 -6.68
N ALA A 120 -3.77 9.61 -5.72
CA ALA A 120 -3.73 10.07 -4.33
C ALA A 120 -2.30 10.02 -3.78
N LEU A 121 -1.56 8.94 -4.05
CA LEU A 121 -0.16 8.86 -3.64
C LEU A 121 0.72 9.93 -4.32
N MET A 122 0.48 10.25 -5.60
CA MET A 122 1.22 11.30 -6.29
C MET A 122 0.94 12.69 -5.71
N ASP A 123 -0.31 12.97 -5.32
CA ASP A 123 -0.70 14.23 -4.68
C ASP A 123 -0.05 14.39 -3.30
N GLU A 124 0.08 13.29 -2.53
CA GLU A 124 0.64 13.32 -1.17
C GLU A 124 2.17 13.47 -1.10
N ARG A 125 2.88 13.36 -2.22
CA ARG A 125 4.35 13.23 -2.22
C ARG A 125 5.12 14.54 -2.13
N ASP A 126 4.52 15.66 -2.49
CA ASP A 126 5.17 16.97 -2.62
C ASP A 126 6.54 16.90 -3.33
N ASP A 127 7.38 17.93 -3.19
CA ASP A 127 8.77 17.96 -3.67
C ASP A 127 9.75 17.23 -2.70
N ARG A 128 9.27 16.23 -1.95
CA ARG A 128 10.09 15.55 -0.93
C ARG A 128 11.12 14.62 -1.59
N PRO A 129 12.39 14.63 -1.14
CA PRO A 129 13.39 13.70 -1.66
C PRO A 129 13.14 12.28 -1.17
N TYR A 130 13.47 11.30 -2.00
CA TYR A 130 13.38 9.88 -1.66
C TYR A 130 14.36 9.49 -0.54
N CYS A 131 13.90 8.65 0.38
CA CYS A 131 14.75 8.08 1.42
C CYS A 131 15.56 6.91 0.86
N VAL A 132 16.88 6.99 0.88
CA VAL A 132 17.76 5.90 0.48
C VAL A 132 18.43 5.31 1.72
N PRO A 133 17.82 4.30 2.39
CA PRO A 133 18.42 3.67 3.56
C PRO A 133 19.66 2.85 3.19
N ASP A 134 20.54 2.63 4.17
CA ASP A 134 21.78 1.89 4.00
C ASP A 134 21.58 0.47 3.46
N ASP A 135 20.46 -0.16 3.82
CA ASP A 135 20.05 -1.49 3.41
C ASP A 135 19.01 -1.46 2.27
N PHE A 136 18.94 -0.39 1.47
CA PHE A 136 17.92 -0.19 0.42
C PHE A 136 17.59 -1.43 -0.43
N LEU A 137 18.60 -2.19 -0.87
CA LEU A 137 18.35 -3.39 -1.71
C LEU A 137 17.65 -4.53 -0.95
N SER A 138 17.64 -4.54 0.38
CA SER A 138 16.88 -5.49 1.19
C SER A 138 15.37 -5.37 0.93
N TYR A 139 14.90 -4.18 0.55
CA TYR A 139 13.50 -3.93 0.20
C TYR A 139 13.08 -4.56 -1.12
N ALA A 140 13.99 -5.15 -1.92
CA ALA A 140 13.62 -5.89 -3.13
C ALA A 140 12.69 -7.08 -2.82
N GLU A 141 12.87 -7.69 -1.65
CA GLU A 141 12.00 -8.74 -1.12
C GLU A 141 11.07 -8.13 -0.05
N PRO A 142 9.76 -8.05 -0.30
CA PRO A 142 8.84 -7.43 0.66
C PRO A 142 8.77 -8.29 1.92
N THR A 143 9.13 -7.71 3.06
CA THR A 143 9.04 -8.37 4.37
C THR A 143 8.20 -7.55 5.32
N ALA A 144 7.19 -8.18 5.92
CA ALA A 144 6.38 -7.53 6.94
C ALA A 144 7.24 -7.20 8.16
N SER A 145 7.14 -5.96 8.64
CA SER A 145 7.86 -5.47 9.82
C SER A 145 7.41 -6.21 11.08
N VAL A 146 8.18 -6.07 12.17
CA VAL A 146 7.81 -6.64 13.47
C VAL A 146 6.50 -6.02 13.97
N GLU A 147 6.33 -4.73 13.71
CA GLU A 147 5.14 -3.96 14.06
C GLU A 147 3.93 -4.39 13.23
N GLU A 148 4.09 -4.58 11.90
CA GLU A 148 3.02 -5.10 11.03
C GLU A 148 2.56 -6.49 11.49
N LYS A 149 3.51 -7.39 11.78
CA LYS A 149 3.22 -8.73 12.29
C LYS A 149 2.50 -8.68 13.62
N SER A 150 2.93 -7.81 14.54
CA SER A 150 2.30 -7.66 15.86
C SER A 150 0.85 -7.17 15.75
N LEU A 151 0.59 -6.19 14.88
CA LEU A 151 -0.77 -5.71 14.60
C LEU A 151 -1.62 -6.80 13.92
N ALA A 152 -1.08 -7.49 12.93
CA ALA A 152 -1.76 -8.58 12.22
C ALA A 152 -2.11 -9.75 13.16
N ASP A 153 -1.18 -10.15 14.03
CA ASP A 153 -1.39 -11.21 15.03
C ASP A 153 -2.47 -10.82 16.03
N PHE A 154 -2.47 -9.56 16.47
CA PHE A 154 -3.51 -9.05 17.36
C PHE A 154 -4.89 -9.11 16.69
N ILE A 155 -5.03 -8.53 15.48
CA ILE A 155 -6.28 -8.53 14.72
C ILE A 155 -6.74 -9.96 14.42
N GLY A 156 -5.83 -10.83 13.98
CA GLY A 156 -6.11 -12.23 13.68
C GLY A 156 -6.67 -13.01 14.87
N ASN A 157 -6.26 -12.66 16.09
CA ASN A 157 -6.73 -13.32 17.31
C ASN A 157 -8.02 -12.72 17.91
N LEU A 158 -8.53 -11.61 17.37
CA LEU A 158 -9.83 -11.06 17.78
C LEU A 158 -10.95 -12.04 17.43
N LYS A 159 -11.91 -12.18 18.35
CA LYS A 159 -13.06 -13.06 18.17
C LYS A 159 -14.28 -12.26 17.74
N SER A 160 -14.99 -12.79 16.75
CA SER A 160 -16.33 -12.33 16.42
C SER A 160 -17.31 -12.82 17.49
N THR A 161 -17.91 -11.93 18.28
CA THR A 161 -18.73 -12.30 19.46
C THR A 161 -20.17 -11.82 19.38
N ALA A 162 -20.44 -10.80 18.57
CA ALA A 162 -21.77 -10.23 18.40
C ALA A 162 -22.77 -11.28 17.88
N MET A 163 -24.02 -11.21 18.34
CA MET A 163 -25.08 -12.09 17.84
C MET A 163 -25.48 -11.73 16.40
N GLU A 164 -25.45 -10.44 16.10
CA GLU A 164 -25.77 -9.89 14.79
C GLU A 164 -24.67 -8.93 14.35
N CYS A 165 -24.46 -8.88 13.05
CA CYS A 165 -23.57 -7.94 12.39
C CYS A 165 -24.41 -6.81 11.78
N ALA A 166 -23.92 -5.57 11.91
CA ALA A 166 -24.57 -4.39 11.35
C ALA A 166 -23.57 -3.67 10.44
N PRO A 167 -23.80 -3.57 9.13
CA PRO A 167 -23.02 -2.72 8.27
C PRO A 167 -23.49 -1.26 8.41
N LYS A 168 -22.62 -0.29 8.10
CA LYS A 168 -22.88 1.16 8.24
C LYS A 168 -24.25 1.66 7.71
N GLN A 169 -24.88 0.94 6.78
CA GLN A 169 -26.04 1.41 6.00
C GLN A 169 -27.24 0.44 5.92
N ARG A 170 -27.26 -0.71 6.63
CA ARG A 170 -28.40 -1.67 6.52
C ARG A 170 -28.86 -2.26 7.84
N LYS A 171 -30.03 -2.93 7.78
CA LYS A 171 -30.55 -3.82 8.83
C LYS A 171 -29.52 -4.88 9.22
N THR A 172 -29.49 -5.21 10.50
CA THR A 172 -28.65 -6.26 11.06
C THR A 172 -28.91 -7.62 10.42
N TYR A 173 -27.90 -8.49 10.39
CA TYR A 173 -28.01 -9.87 9.94
C TYR A 173 -27.35 -10.83 10.94
N PRO A 174 -27.77 -12.10 11.00
CA PRO A 174 -27.19 -13.08 11.92
C PRO A 174 -25.69 -13.26 11.69
N ASN A 175 -24.91 -13.33 12.76
CA ASN A 175 -23.47 -13.54 12.67
C ASN A 175 -23.13 -15.04 12.56
N GLU A 176 -22.87 -15.50 11.34
CA GLU A 176 -22.49 -16.90 11.04
C GLU A 176 -21.10 -17.29 11.57
N ASN A 177 -20.25 -16.30 11.89
CA ASN A 177 -18.87 -16.50 12.35
C ASN A 177 -18.71 -16.29 13.85
N ARG A 178 -19.81 -16.22 14.59
CA ARG A 178 -19.80 -16.05 16.05
C ARG A 178 -18.95 -17.13 16.74
N GLY A 179 -18.04 -16.70 17.60
CA GLY A 179 -17.09 -17.52 18.35
C GLY A 179 -15.76 -17.74 17.63
N LYS A 180 -15.68 -17.52 16.32
CA LYS A 180 -14.46 -17.71 15.53
C LYS A 180 -13.52 -16.52 15.64
N LYS A 181 -12.23 -16.78 15.47
CA LYS A 181 -11.20 -15.75 15.31
C LYS A 181 -11.18 -15.22 13.88
N LEU A 182 -10.74 -13.98 13.68
CA LEU A 182 -10.71 -13.36 12.34
C LEU A 182 -9.76 -14.06 11.36
N ASN A 183 -8.76 -14.79 11.84
CA ASN A 183 -7.88 -15.62 11.02
C ASN A 183 -8.47 -17.01 10.66
N GLU A 184 -9.68 -17.34 11.09
CA GLU A 184 -10.31 -18.65 10.87
C GLU A 184 -11.40 -18.63 9.79
N PHE A 185 -11.77 -17.46 9.27
CA PHE A 185 -12.82 -17.35 8.27
C PHE A 185 -12.56 -16.21 7.29
N SER A 186 -13.23 -16.28 6.13
CA SER A 186 -13.33 -15.21 5.15
C SER A 186 -14.76 -14.70 5.15
N PHE A 187 -14.97 -13.39 5.10
CA PHE A 187 -16.29 -12.79 5.06
C PHE A 187 -16.37 -11.75 3.93
N LEU A 188 -17.33 -11.93 3.02
CA LEU A 188 -17.62 -10.89 2.03
C LEU A 188 -18.60 -9.88 2.63
N ASN A 189 -18.15 -8.64 2.80
CA ASN A 189 -19.01 -7.55 3.23
C ASN A 189 -19.95 -7.11 2.09
N LEU A 190 -20.89 -6.22 2.40
CA LEU A 190 -21.90 -5.80 1.42
C LEU A 190 -21.31 -5.08 0.20
N ASN A 191 -20.26 -4.28 0.41
CA ASN A 191 -19.59 -3.56 -0.66
C ASN A 191 -18.84 -4.52 -1.58
N GLU A 192 -18.14 -5.50 -1.01
CA GLU A 192 -17.43 -6.54 -1.75
C GLU A 192 -18.39 -7.40 -2.58
N ARG A 193 -19.52 -7.82 -1.98
CA ARG A 193 -20.58 -8.56 -2.69
C ARG A 193 -21.18 -7.72 -3.83
N PHE A 194 -21.44 -6.44 -3.57
CA PHE A 194 -21.94 -5.52 -4.59
C PHE A 194 -20.94 -5.39 -5.74
N ASN A 195 -19.65 -5.18 -5.45
CA ASN A 195 -18.60 -5.07 -6.46
C ASN A 195 -18.49 -6.34 -7.30
N LEU A 196 -18.50 -7.52 -6.67
CA LEU A 196 -18.48 -8.79 -7.40
C LEU A 196 -19.70 -8.95 -8.31
N ASP A 197 -20.90 -8.64 -7.83
CA ASP A 197 -22.12 -8.72 -8.66
C ASP A 197 -22.10 -7.71 -9.82
N TYR A 198 -21.62 -6.49 -9.56
CA TYR A 198 -21.49 -5.44 -10.56
C TYR A 198 -20.54 -5.84 -11.69
N TYR A 199 -19.39 -6.45 -11.36
CA TYR A 199 -18.38 -6.85 -12.34
C TYR A 199 -18.50 -8.28 -12.85
N LYS A 200 -19.54 -9.04 -12.50
CA LYS A 200 -19.69 -10.47 -12.88
C LYS A 200 -19.65 -10.74 -14.39
N LYS A 201 -19.95 -9.74 -15.22
CA LYS A 201 -19.90 -9.82 -16.70
C LYS A 201 -18.58 -9.35 -17.30
N VAL A 202 -17.60 -8.96 -16.48
CA VAL A 202 -16.27 -8.51 -16.89
C VAL A 202 -15.23 -9.45 -16.28
N PRO A 203 -14.91 -10.60 -16.92
CA PRO A 203 -14.17 -11.70 -16.30
C PRO A 203 -12.82 -11.27 -15.70
N ALA A 204 -12.04 -10.44 -16.40
CA ALA A 204 -10.74 -9.98 -15.91
C ALA A 204 -10.85 -9.17 -14.61
N THR A 205 -11.79 -8.23 -14.55
CA THR A 205 -12.05 -7.41 -13.36
C THR A 205 -12.62 -8.25 -12.22
N TYR A 206 -13.55 -9.15 -12.52
CA TYR A 206 -14.13 -10.06 -11.54
C TYR A 206 -13.07 -10.95 -10.89
N SER A 207 -12.18 -11.55 -11.67
CA SER A 207 -11.07 -12.36 -11.15
C SER A 207 -10.10 -11.55 -10.31
N ALA A 208 -9.80 -10.29 -10.69
CA ALA A 208 -8.96 -9.40 -9.90
C ALA A 208 -9.60 -9.06 -8.54
N LEU A 209 -10.89 -8.75 -8.53
CA LEU A 209 -11.65 -8.49 -7.29
C LEU A 209 -11.72 -9.73 -6.40
N LEU A 210 -11.93 -10.92 -6.97
CA LEU A 210 -11.91 -12.16 -6.19
C LEU A 210 -10.56 -12.39 -5.52
N ALA A 211 -9.45 -12.14 -6.23
CA ALA A 211 -8.12 -12.21 -5.63
C ALA A 211 -7.94 -11.15 -4.53
N GLU A 212 -8.40 -9.92 -4.76
CA GLU A 212 -8.36 -8.84 -3.78
C GLU A 212 -9.20 -9.12 -2.52
N TYR A 213 -10.31 -9.82 -2.65
CA TYR A 213 -11.18 -10.20 -1.51
C TYR A 213 -10.87 -11.58 -0.94
N SER A 214 -9.84 -12.26 -1.45
CA SER A 214 -9.40 -13.55 -0.94
C SER A 214 -8.56 -13.43 0.33
N GLY A 215 -8.60 -14.49 1.13
CA GLY A 215 -7.91 -14.58 2.42
C GLY A 215 -8.90 -14.57 3.59
N THR A 216 -8.32 -14.68 4.77
CA THR A 216 -9.01 -14.52 6.06
C THR A 216 -9.45 -13.08 6.25
N GLU A 217 -10.42 -12.86 7.13
CA GLU A 217 -10.91 -11.51 7.41
C GLU A 217 -9.82 -10.62 8.00
N ALA A 218 -8.94 -11.19 8.83
CA ALA A 218 -7.78 -10.48 9.36
C ALA A 218 -6.82 -10.00 8.24
N GLU A 219 -6.54 -10.85 7.24
CA GLU A 219 -5.69 -10.49 6.10
C GLU A 219 -6.30 -9.37 5.26
N LYS A 220 -7.63 -9.35 5.10
CA LYS A 220 -8.35 -8.31 4.36
C LYS A 220 -8.26 -6.95 5.08
N ILE A 221 -8.56 -6.93 6.38
CA ILE A 221 -8.46 -5.71 7.23
C ILE A 221 -7.03 -5.17 7.23
N MET A 222 -6.03 -6.05 7.42
CA MET A 222 -4.62 -5.63 7.39
C MET A 222 -4.20 -5.07 6.04
N ARG A 223 -4.63 -5.69 4.93
CA ARG A 223 -4.33 -5.22 3.57
C ARG A 223 -4.94 -3.83 3.31
N PHE A 224 -6.19 -3.61 3.74
CA PHE A 224 -6.83 -2.31 3.64
C PHE A 224 -6.08 -1.26 4.47
N HIS A 225 -5.80 -1.55 5.74
CA HIS A 225 -5.09 -0.63 6.63
C HIS A 225 -3.69 -0.28 6.10
N ARG A 226 -2.90 -1.29 5.69
CA ARG A 226 -1.57 -1.10 5.11
C ARG A 226 -1.62 -0.21 3.86
N ARG A 227 -2.59 -0.44 2.96
CA ARG A 227 -2.73 0.38 1.75
C ARG A 227 -3.11 1.83 2.10
N ALA A 228 -4.05 2.03 3.02
CA ALA A 228 -4.46 3.36 3.45
C ALA A 228 -3.27 4.13 4.07
N GLU A 229 -2.53 3.48 4.96
CA GLU A 229 -1.36 4.03 5.64
C GLU A 229 -0.26 4.41 4.64
N ASN A 230 0.04 3.53 3.69
CA ASN A 230 1.07 3.80 2.69
C ASN A 230 0.68 4.94 1.74
N VAL A 231 -0.58 5.00 1.30
CA VAL A 231 -1.04 6.02 0.34
C VAL A 231 -1.15 7.40 0.99
N GLY A 232 -1.48 7.48 2.28
CA GLY A 232 -1.53 8.75 3.02
C GLY A 232 -2.79 9.60 2.81
N HIS A 233 -3.67 9.25 1.85
CA HIS A 233 -4.87 10.04 1.51
C HIS A 233 -5.97 10.12 2.59
N LEU A 234 -5.83 9.39 3.70
CA LEU A 234 -6.77 9.41 4.81
C LEU A 234 -6.05 9.95 6.05
N ARG A 235 -6.75 10.78 6.82
CA ARG A 235 -6.28 11.16 8.15
C ARG A 235 -6.14 9.89 8.99
N THR A 236 -5.12 9.85 9.85
CA THR A 236 -4.90 8.69 10.73
C THR A 236 -6.15 8.35 11.56
N THR A 237 -6.92 9.37 11.99
CA THR A 237 -8.20 9.21 12.68
C THR A 237 -9.25 8.48 11.84
N ASP A 238 -9.39 8.85 10.57
CA ASP A 238 -10.33 8.21 9.63
C ASP A 238 -9.94 6.75 9.38
N MET A 239 -8.64 6.46 9.27
CA MET A 239 -8.18 5.09 9.10
C MET A 239 -8.51 4.21 10.31
N ILE A 240 -8.29 4.72 11.53
CA ILE A 240 -8.63 4.00 12.77
C ILE A 240 -10.14 3.78 12.83
N GLN A 241 -10.93 4.81 12.56
CA GLN A 241 -12.39 4.69 12.53
C GLN A 241 -12.83 3.63 11.52
N ASN A 242 -12.28 3.64 10.30
CA ASN A 242 -12.58 2.63 9.29
C ASN A 242 -12.24 1.22 9.76
N MET A 243 -11.09 1.01 10.40
CA MET A 243 -10.73 -0.29 10.98
C MET A 243 -11.71 -0.71 12.10
N LEU A 244 -12.09 0.21 13.00
CA LEU A 244 -13.06 -0.09 14.06
C LEU A 244 -14.44 -0.45 13.49
N ILE A 245 -14.83 0.22 12.41
CA ILE A 245 -16.05 -0.06 11.64
C ILE A 245 -15.97 -1.46 11.04
N GLU A 246 -14.89 -1.80 10.32
CA GLU A 246 -14.71 -3.14 9.74
C GLU A 246 -14.77 -4.24 10.80
N LEU A 247 -14.08 -4.06 11.93
CA LEU A 247 -14.13 -4.98 13.07
C LEU A 247 -15.57 -5.16 13.58
N CYS A 248 -16.33 -4.07 13.68
CA CYS A 248 -17.71 -4.11 14.12
C CYS A 248 -18.65 -4.80 13.11
N GLU A 249 -18.43 -4.61 11.80
CA GLU A 249 -19.18 -5.26 10.73
C GLU A 249 -19.00 -6.78 10.74
N VAL A 250 -17.82 -7.25 11.16
CA VAL A 250 -17.52 -8.69 11.29
C VAL A 250 -17.82 -9.24 12.69
N GLY A 251 -18.54 -8.47 13.50
CA GLY A 251 -19.07 -8.91 14.79
C GLY A 251 -18.07 -8.89 15.93
N VAL A 252 -16.92 -8.26 15.78
CA VAL A 252 -15.99 -8.02 16.89
C VAL A 252 -16.56 -6.93 17.80
N ARG A 253 -16.43 -7.14 19.11
CA ARG A 253 -16.72 -6.15 20.15
C ARG A 253 -15.48 -6.08 21.03
N LEU A 254 -14.72 -5.00 20.86
CA LEU A 254 -13.49 -4.80 21.63
C LEU A 254 -13.84 -4.47 23.08
N THR A 255 -13.11 -5.08 24.00
CA THR A 255 -13.02 -4.58 25.38
C THR A 255 -12.16 -3.31 25.41
N GLU A 256 -12.29 -2.49 26.45
CA GLU A 256 -11.46 -1.29 26.64
C GLU A 256 -9.96 -1.60 26.55
N LYS A 257 -9.51 -2.67 27.23
CA LYS A 257 -8.12 -3.13 27.15
C LYS A 257 -7.69 -3.52 25.73
N GLN A 258 -8.55 -4.20 24.98
CA GLN A 258 -8.24 -4.56 23.58
C GLN A 258 -8.18 -3.32 22.70
N GLN A 259 -9.02 -2.33 22.96
CA GLN A 259 -9.00 -1.06 22.27
C GLN A 259 -7.73 -0.26 22.58
N ASP A 260 -7.27 -0.24 23.83
CA ASP A 260 -5.96 0.33 24.21
C ASP A 260 -4.82 -0.34 23.43
N THR A 261 -4.80 -1.67 23.43
CA THR A 261 -3.77 -2.45 22.74
C THR A 261 -3.80 -2.22 21.23
N LEU A 262 -4.99 -2.21 20.61
CA LEU A 262 -5.13 -1.94 19.18
C LEU A 262 -4.55 -0.57 18.81
N MET A 263 -4.92 0.47 19.56
CA MET A 263 -4.44 1.84 19.34
C MET A 263 -2.91 1.92 19.47
N GLN A 264 -2.34 1.29 20.50
CA GLN A 264 -0.89 1.22 20.69
C GLN A 264 -0.19 0.55 19.51
N LEU A 265 -0.72 -0.58 19.03
CA LEU A 265 -0.13 -1.32 17.90
C LEU A 265 -0.22 -0.52 16.60
N ILE A 266 -1.32 0.20 16.36
CA ILE A 266 -1.46 1.10 15.20
C ILE A 266 -0.40 2.21 15.24
N VAL A 267 -0.20 2.88 16.40
CA VAL A 267 0.83 3.93 16.51
C VAL A 267 2.23 3.37 16.30
N GLN A 268 2.52 2.19 16.85
CA GLN A 268 3.81 1.53 16.68
C GLN A 268 4.05 1.16 15.21
N TYR A 269 3.03 0.63 14.54
CA TYR A 269 3.08 0.35 13.12
C TYR A 269 3.30 1.61 12.28
N HIS A 270 2.52 2.67 12.51
CA HIS A 270 2.67 3.95 11.82
C HIS A 270 4.08 4.53 11.96
N ASN A 271 4.51 4.74 13.19
CA ASN A 271 5.81 5.35 13.49
C ASN A 271 7.00 4.47 13.04
N GLY A 272 6.83 3.15 13.06
CA GLY A 272 7.88 2.19 12.69
C GLY A 272 8.02 1.99 11.18
N SER A 273 7.01 2.36 10.39
CA SER A 273 6.93 2.05 8.97
C SER A 273 7.56 3.12 8.08
N ARG A 274 8.22 2.66 7.02
CA ARG A 274 8.62 3.52 5.88
C ARG A 274 7.44 3.55 4.91
N LEU A 275 6.85 4.73 4.72
CA LEU A 275 5.59 4.87 3.98
C LEU A 275 5.83 5.37 2.55
N TRP A 276 4.93 4.99 1.64
CA TRP A 276 4.99 5.44 0.25
C TRP A 276 4.74 6.94 0.13
N CYS A 277 3.77 7.49 0.86
CA CYS A 277 3.43 8.92 0.89
C CYS A 277 4.56 9.79 1.42
N THR A 278 5.45 9.23 2.25
CA THR A 278 6.64 9.90 2.77
C THR A 278 7.88 9.59 1.95
N CYS A 279 7.76 9.12 0.71
CA CYS A 279 8.89 8.76 -0.15
C CYS A 279 9.91 7.81 0.54
N GLY A 280 9.43 6.88 1.37
CA GLY A 280 10.23 5.89 2.08
C GLY A 280 10.82 6.35 3.42
N TRP A 281 10.51 7.56 3.89
CA TRP A 281 10.92 8.02 5.22
C TRP A 281 10.02 7.43 6.31
N LYS A 282 10.57 7.14 7.49
CA LYS A 282 9.73 6.99 8.68
C LYS A 282 9.20 8.35 9.12
N PRO A 283 8.02 8.44 9.76
CA PRO A 283 7.48 9.71 10.22
C PRO A 283 8.43 10.51 11.12
N ASP A 284 9.16 9.84 12.02
CA ASP A 284 10.13 10.47 12.93
C ASP A 284 11.41 10.94 12.23
N GLU A 285 11.96 10.12 11.32
CA GLU A 285 13.10 10.49 10.47
C GLU A 285 12.77 11.71 9.61
N LEU A 286 11.56 11.74 9.02
CA LEU A 286 11.10 12.86 8.20
C LEU A 286 10.96 14.14 9.04
N ALA A 287 10.31 14.04 10.20
CA ALA A 287 10.14 15.17 11.11
C ALA A 287 11.49 15.75 11.57
N ALA A 288 12.46 14.88 11.87
CA ALA A 288 13.81 15.29 12.25
C ALA A 288 14.59 15.95 11.11
N LYS A 289 14.42 15.44 9.87
CA LYS A 289 15.15 15.92 8.70
C LYS A 289 14.64 17.27 8.18
N PHE A 290 13.34 17.53 8.28
CA PHE A 290 12.70 18.68 7.64
C PHE A 290 12.22 19.79 8.58
N ASN A 291 12.54 19.75 9.88
CA ASN A 291 12.34 20.82 10.87
C ASN A 291 11.25 21.86 10.46
N GLY A 292 9.97 21.51 10.61
CA GLY A 292 8.89 22.51 10.53
C GLY A 292 8.03 22.55 9.27
N ILE A 293 7.95 21.50 8.45
CA ILE A 293 6.85 21.35 7.49
C ILE A 293 5.77 20.47 8.13
N GLY A 294 4.80 21.11 8.78
CA GLY A 294 3.48 20.52 9.05
C GLY A 294 2.56 20.79 7.87
N ALA A 295 1.65 19.88 7.56
CA ALA A 295 0.75 20.00 6.41
C ALA A 295 -0.66 19.46 6.72
N PHE A 296 -1.44 20.31 7.40
CA PHE A 296 -2.91 20.29 7.59
C PHE A 296 -3.70 20.15 6.26
N PRO A 297 -5.02 19.77 6.20
CA PRO A 297 -6.09 20.06 7.17
C PRO A 297 -7.10 18.93 7.51
N GLY A 298 -7.65 19.01 8.73
CA GLY A 298 -8.78 18.20 9.18
C GLY A 298 -10.15 18.72 8.73
N GLN A 299 -11.05 17.79 8.37
CA GLN A 299 -12.50 18.00 8.37
C GLN A 299 -13.17 17.08 9.39
N GLU A 300 -14.10 17.59 10.18
CA GLU A 300 -14.82 16.83 11.21
C GLU A 300 -15.74 15.76 10.58
N ALA A 301 -15.74 14.54 11.13
CA ALA A 301 -16.71 13.51 10.78
C ALA A 301 -17.38 12.93 12.05
N SER A 302 -18.69 13.10 12.14
CA SER A 302 -19.50 12.57 13.25
C SER A 302 -19.49 11.04 13.30
N SER A 303 -19.14 10.48 14.47
CA SER A 303 -19.14 9.03 14.73
C SER A 303 -20.53 8.48 15.10
N PRO A 304 -20.89 7.25 14.68
CA PRO A 304 -22.10 6.55 15.15
C PRO A 304 -21.97 6.07 16.60
N GLU A 305 -23.10 6.00 17.32
CA GLU A 305 -23.19 5.58 18.72
C GLU A 305 -22.58 4.18 18.97
N GLY A 306 -21.69 4.09 19.97
CA GLY A 306 -21.04 2.84 20.40
C GLY A 306 -19.60 2.63 19.90
N MET A 307 -19.06 3.56 19.11
CA MET A 307 -17.63 3.64 18.74
C MET A 307 -16.92 4.67 19.60
N MET A 308 -15.57 4.57 19.70
CA MET A 308 -14.78 5.62 20.35
C MET A 308 -15.03 6.96 19.64
N ASP A 309 -15.31 8.00 20.40
CA ASP A 309 -15.48 9.34 19.85
C ASP A 309 -14.18 9.81 19.18
N GLU A 310 -14.29 10.59 18.10
CA GLU A 310 -13.13 11.12 17.36
C GLU A 310 -12.17 11.86 18.29
N LYS A 311 -12.69 12.61 19.28
CA LYS A 311 -11.85 13.34 20.24
C LYS A 311 -11.07 12.42 21.17
N ASP A 312 -11.66 11.28 21.53
CA ASP A 312 -10.99 10.27 22.35
C ASP A 312 -9.90 9.53 21.55
N ILE A 313 -10.13 9.25 20.27
CA ILE A 313 -9.11 8.74 19.35
C ILE A 313 -7.92 9.70 19.30
N ILE A 314 -8.17 10.99 19.03
CA ILE A 314 -7.13 12.01 18.92
C ILE A 314 -6.33 12.14 20.22
N ARG A 315 -7.03 12.27 21.35
CA ARG A 315 -6.40 12.40 22.68
C ARG A 315 -5.46 11.23 22.95
N LYS A 316 -5.94 10.01 22.73
CA LYS A 316 -5.19 8.78 23.02
C LYS A 316 -3.99 8.61 22.08
N MET A 317 -4.13 8.94 20.80
CA MET A 317 -2.99 8.88 19.87
C MET A 317 -1.88 9.86 20.26
N LYS A 318 -2.24 11.06 20.73
CA LYS A 318 -1.27 12.03 21.24
C LYS A 318 -0.56 11.51 22.50
N GLU A 319 -1.29 10.91 23.44
CA GLU A 319 -0.73 10.27 24.65
C GLU A 319 0.23 9.11 24.30
N LEU A 320 -0.10 8.34 23.26
CA LEU A 320 0.72 7.22 22.76
C LEU A 320 1.92 7.68 21.92
N GLY A 321 2.07 8.98 21.68
CA GLY A 321 3.22 9.54 20.98
C GLY A 321 3.17 9.35 19.46
N LEU A 322 1.97 9.36 18.86
CA LEU A 322 1.82 9.42 17.39
C LEU A 322 2.67 10.56 16.83
N LYS A 323 3.58 10.22 15.91
CA LYS A 323 4.43 11.18 15.21
C LYS A 323 3.66 11.61 13.97
N VAL A 324 2.74 12.54 14.17
CA VAL A 324 1.80 12.94 13.13
C VAL A 324 2.54 13.65 11.99
N LEU A 325 2.25 13.21 10.76
CA LEU A 325 2.13 14.11 9.63
C LEU A 325 0.66 14.50 9.58
N GLU A 326 0.34 15.60 10.25
CA GLU A 326 -1.03 16.16 10.36
C GLU A 326 -1.23 17.24 9.31
#